data_AF-A0A5K1B0E6-F1
#
_entry.id   AF-A0A5K1B0E6-F1
#
_cell.length_a   1.000
_cell.length_b   1.000
_cell.length_c   1.000
_cell.angle_alpha   90.00
_cell.angle_beta   90.00
_cell.angle_gamma   90.00
#
_symmetry.space_group_name_H-M   'P 1'
#
loop_
_entity.id
_entity.type
_entity.pdbx_description
1 polymer ?
#
loop_
_entity_poly.entity_id
_entity_poly.type
_entity_poly.pdbx_seq_one_letter_code
_entity_poly.pdbx_strand_id
1 'polypeptide(L)'
;VNRCKRSLAEVAVKAVLAVADLERKDVNLDLIKVEGKVGGKLEDTELICGIIVDKDMSHPQMPKRIENAKIAILTCPFEPPKPKTKHKVDIDTVEKFQALRKQEQQYFDEMVQKCK
;
A
#
# COMPACT_ATOMS: atom_id res chain seq x y z
N VAL A 1 -14.80 -15.63 -26.47
CA VAL A 1 -13.56 -14.88 -26.81
C VAL A 1 -13.81 -13.73 -27.79
N ASN A 2 -14.47 -13.92 -28.95
CA ASN A 2 -14.67 -12.84 -29.94
C ASN A 2 -15.48 -11.62 -29.45
N ARG A 3 -16.40 -11.80 -28.49
CA ARG A 3 -17.32 -10.73 -28.06
C ARG A 3 -16.61 -9.56 -27.34
N CYS A 4 -15.58 -9.84 -26.55
CA CYS A 4 -14.89 -8.84 -25.72
C CYS A 4 -13.57 -8.35 -26.34
N LYS A 5 -13.24 -8.76 -27.57
CA LYS A 5 -11.98 -8.37 -28.23
C LYS A 5 -11.86 -6.86 -28.38
N ARG A 6 -12.96 -6.18 -28.71
CA ARG A 6 -12.96 -4.74 -28.96
C ARG A 6 -12.71 -3.95 -27.68
N SER A 7 -13.42 -4.25 -26.59
CA SER A 7 -13.22 -3.57 -25.31
C SER A 7 -11.81 -3.78 -24.75
N LEU A 8 -11.30 -5.01 -24.81
CA LEU A 8 -9.94 -5.32 -24.38
C LEU A 8 -8.87 -4.63 -25.24
N ALA A 9 -9.08 -4.53 -26.54
CA ALA A 9 -8.17 -3.79 -27.43
C ALA A 9 -8.16 -2.30 -27.09
N GLU A 10 -9.33 -1.69 -26.83
CA GLU A 10 -9.43 -0.30 -26.42
C GLU A 10 -8.74 -0.05 -25.06
N VAL A 11 -8.89 -0.96 -24.10
CA VAL A 11 -8.20 -0.90 -22.80
C VAL A 11 -6.69 -0.98 -22.98
N ALA A 12 -6.20 -1.92 -23.77
CA ALA A 12 -4.77 -2.10 -24.02
C ALA A 12 -4.13 -0.86 -24.67
N VAL A 13 -4.78 -0.29 -25.69
CA VAL A 13 -4.28 0.92 -26.36
C VAL A 13 -4.27 2.10 -25.40
N LYS A 14 -5.33 2.30 -24.60
CA LYS A 14 -5.39 3.37 -23.61
C LYS A 14 -4.33 3.23 -22.52
N ALA A 15 -4.10 2.00 -22.03
CA ALA A 15 -3.07 1.74 -21.01
C ALA A 15 -1.67 2.08 -21.52
N VAL A 16 -1.34 1.69 -22.76
CA VAL A 16 -0.05 2.02 -23.38
C VAL A 16 0.09 3.53 -23.58
N LEU A 17 -0.93 4.20 -24.10
CA LEU A 17 -0.89 5.65 -24.32
C LEU A 17 -0.77 6.46 -23.01
N ALA A 18 -1.27 5.95 -21.88
CA ALA A 18 -1.16 6.61 -20.59
C ALA A 18 0.27 6.60 -20.03
N VAL A 19 1.09 5.65 -20.43
CA VAL A 19 2.47 5.45 -19.93
C VAL A 19 3.52 5.82 -20.99
N ALA A 20 3.12 5.91 -22.26
CA ALA A 20 4.02 6.18 -23.37
C ALA A 20 4.69 7.55 -23.27
N ASP A 21 6.01 7.56 -23.49
CA ASP A 21 6.77 8.78 -23.75
C ASP A 21 6.72 9.07 -25.25
N LEU A 22 5.94 10.07 -25.64
CA LEU A 22 5.73 10.43 -27.04
C LEU A 22 6.98 11.07 -27.68
N GLU A 23 7.87 11.66 -26.88
CA GLU A 23 9.10 12.29 -27.38
C GLU A 23 10.14 11.23 -27.72
N ARG A 24 10.33 10.26 -26.81
CA ARG A 24 11.28 9.14 -27.01
C ARG A 24 10.70 8.00 -27.83
N LYS A 25 9.38 7.98 -28.06
CA LYS A 25 8.63 6.88 -28.69
C LYS A 25 8.89 5.54 -28.01
N ASP A 26 9.03 5.57 -26.70
CA ASP A 26 9.30 4.41 -25.86
C ASP A 26 8.20 4.22 -24.83
N VAL A 27 7.99 2.97 -24.41
CA VAL A 27 6.95 2.58 -23.48
C VAL A 27 7.55 1.65 -22.45
N ASN A 28 7.53 2.07 -21.18
CA ASN A 28 7.91 1.19 -20.09
C ASN A 28 6.70 0.34 -19.65
N LEU A 29 6.74 -0.95 -19.99
CA LEU A 29 5.68 -1.90 -19.64
C LEU A 29 5.62 -2.22 -18.14
N ASP A 30 6.69 -1.98 -17.37
CA ASP A 30 6.72 -2.24 -15.93
C ASP A 30 5.76 -1.34 -15.14
N LEU A 31 5.36 -0.20 -15.73
CA LEU A 31 4.39 0.72 -15.16
C LEU A 31 2.93 0.27 -15.42
N ILE A 32 2.71 -0.76 -16.23
CA ILE A 32 1.39 -1.31 -16.52
C ILE A 32 1.20 -2.59 -15.70
N LYS A 33 0.39 -2.51 -14.66
CA LYS A 33 0.06 -3.67 -13.81
C LYS A 33 -1.26 -4.31 -14.24
N VAL A 34 -1.23 -5.61 -14.53
CA VAL A 34 -2.43 -6.42 -14.78
C VAL A 34 -2.77 -7.21 -13.51
N GLU A 35 -3.90 -6.88 -12.88
CA GLU A 35 -4.37 -7.53 -11.66
C GLU A 35 -5.68 -8.28 -11.93
N GLY A 36 -5.74 -9.56 -11.57
CA GLY A 36 -6.91 -10.42 -11.78
C GLY A 36 -7.53 -10.85 -10.47
N LYS A 37 -8.80 -10.53 -10.25
CA LYS A 37 -9.60 -11.03 -9.13
C LYS A 37 -10.62 -12.06 -9.60
N VAL A 38 -10.73 -13.16 -8.86
CA VAL A 38 -11.71 -14.22 -9.14
C VAL A 38 -13.12 -13.74 -8.79
N GLY A 39 -14.13 -14.21 -9.55
CA GLY A 39 -15.54 -13.92 -9.28
C GLY A 39 -16.24 -12.99 -10.27
N GLY A 40 -15.52 -12.45 -11.27
CA GLY A 40 -16.07 -11.60 -12.34
C GLY A 40 -16.18 -12.30 -13.70
N LYS A 41 -16.80 -11.62 -14.67
CA LYS A 41 -16.80 -11.98 -16.10
C LYS A 41 -15.70 -11.21 -16.83
N LEU A 42 -15.31 -11.71 -18.01
CA LEU A 42 -14.38 -10.99 -18.90
C LEU A 42 -14.90 -9.60 -19.33
N GLU A 43 -16.22 -9.42 -19.35
CA GLU A 43 -16.88 -8.15 -19.69
C GLU A 43 -16.69 -7.08 -18.59
N ASP A 44 -16.39 -7.48 -17.35
CA ASP A 44 -16.21 -6.59 -16.20
C ASP A 44 -14.77 -6.04 -16.10
N THR A 45 -13.94 -6.26 -17.13
CA THR A 45 -12.56 -5.78 -17.15
C THR A 45 -12.53 -4.29 -17.46
N GLU A 46 -11.97 -3.50 -16.55
CA GLU A 46 -11.88 -2.05 -16.70
C GLU A 46 -10.43 -1.56 -16.58
N LEU A 47 -10.13 -0.43 -17.23
CA LEU A 47 -8.87 0.28 -17.08
C LEU A 47 -8.96 1.20 -15.87
N ILE A 48 -8.07 1.04 -14.91
CA ILE A 48 -7.95 1.94 -13.76
C ILE A 48 -6.84 2.96 -14.02
N CYS A 49 -7.22 4.24 -14.07
CA CYS A 49 -6.28 5.36 -14.19
C CYS A 49 -5.62 5.66 -12.83
N GLY A 50 -4.81 4.73 -12.34
CA GLY A 50 -4.18 4.80 -11.03
C GLY A 50 -3.44 3.52 -10.69
N ILE A 51 -3.27 3.26 -9.40
CA ILE A 51 -2.54 2.09 -8.90
C ILE A 51 -3.49 1.20 -8.11
N ILE A 52 -3.43 -0.10 -8.38
CA ILE A 52 -4.15 -1.13 -7.62
C ILE A 52 -3.14 -1.86 -6.73
N VAL A 53 -3.41 -1.84 -5.43
CA VAL A 53 -2.68 -2.61 -4.43
C VAL A 53 -3.61 -3.66 -3.89
N ASP A 54 -3.23 -4.93 -4.02
CA ASP A 54 -3.97 -6.04 -3.44
C ASP A 54 -3.66 -6.18 -1.95
N LYS A 55 -4.15 -5.23 -1.16
CA LYS A 55 -4.05 -5.24 0.30
C LYS A 55 -5.31 -4.64 0.92
N ASP A 56 -5.78 -5.29 1.98
CA ASP A 56 -6.87 -4.76 2.80
C ASP A 56 -6.37 -3.74 3.83
N MET A 57 -7.30 -2.92 4.32
CA MET A 57 -7.04 -2.00 5.42
C MET A 57 -6.71 -2.78 6.70
N SER A 58 -5.75 -2.29 7.48
CA SER A 58 -5.22 -3.00 8.65
C SER A 58 -6.23 -3.16 9.79
N HIS A 59 -7.23 -2.29 9.91
CA HIS A 59 -8.25 -2.37 10.95
C HIS A 59 -9.66 -2.15 10.38
N PRO A 60 -10.69 -2.90 10.82
CA PRO A 60 -12.06 -2.77 10.28
C PRO A 60 -12.71 -1.40 10.47
N GLN A 61 -12.29 -0.65 11.50
CA GLN A 61 -12.76 0.72 11.76
C GLN A 61 -12.06 1.78 10.89
N MET A 62 -11.06 1.42 10.09
CA MET A 62 -10.45 2.36 9.15
C MET A 62 -11.45 2.76 8.06
N PRO A 63 -11.41 4.02 7.60
CA PRO A 63 -12.31 4.49 6.55
C PRO A 63 -12.08 3.70 5.26
N LYS A 64 -13.16 3.12 4.73
CA LYS A 64 -13.12 2.35 3.46
C LYS A 64 -12.92 3.25 2.23
N ARG A 65 -13.24 4.54 2.35
CA ARG A 65 -13.10 5.54 1.30
C ARG A 65 -12.49 6.80 1.89
N ILE A 66 -11.42 7.27 1.27
CA ILE A 66 -10.73 8.51 1.63
C ILE A 66 -10.67 9.37 0.37
N GLU A 67 -11.22 10.58 0.44
CA GLU A 67 -11.15 11.56 -0.65
C GLU A 67 -10.00 12.54 -0.40
N ASN A 68 -9.30 12.94 -1.46
CA ASN A 68 -8.14 13.84 -1.39
C ASN A 68 -7.03 13.35 -0.42
N ALA A 69 -6.75 12.04 -0.45
CA ALA A 69 -5.75 11.43 0.41
C ALA A 69 -4.33 11.91 0.07
N LYS A 70 -3.57 12.33 1.09
CA LYS A 70 -2.12 12.51 1.00
C LYS A 70 -1.46 11.17 1.32
N ILE A 71 -0.75 10.60 0.36
CA ILE A 71 -0.15 9.27 0.47
C ILE A 71 1.32 9.41 0.88
N ALA A 72 1.70 8.77 1.99
CA ALA A 72 3.09 8.65 2.41
C ALA A 72 3.61 7.24 2.08
N ILE A 73 4.74 7.18 1.36
CA ILE A 73 5.44 5.92 1.08
C ILE A 73 6.53 5.75 2.13
N LEU A 74 6.39 4.75 3.00
CA LEU A 74 7.29 4.52 4.13
C LEU A 74 8.07 3.23 3.92
N THR A 75 9.40 3.33 4.06
CA THR A 75 10.33 2.17 4.02
C THR A 75 10.81 1.77 5.41
N CYS A 76 10.48 2.56 6.44
CA CYS A 76 10.85 2.28 7.82
C CYS A 76 9.78 1.42 8.55
N PRO A 77 10.20 0.54 9.47
CA PRO A 77 9.28 -0.22 10.30
C PRO A 77 8.69 0.67 11.41
N PHE A 78 7.39 0.51 11.68
CA PHE A 78 6.77 1.01 12.91
C PHE A 78 6.99 -0.02 14.02
N GLU A 79 8.20 -0.04 14.58
CA GLU A 79 8.55 -0.86 15.73
C GLU A 79 9.44 -0.07 16.69
N PRO A 80 9.35 -0.31 18.02
CA PRO A 80 10.33 0.16 18.97
C PRO A 80 11.74 -0.29 18.55
N PRO A 81 12.76 0.58 18.70
CA PRO A 81 14.08 0.30 18.17
C PRO A 81 14.69 -0.83 18.98
N LYS A 82 14.86 -2.00 18.35
CA LYS A 82 15.50 -3.15 18.99
C LYS A 82 17.00 -2.84 19.15
N PRO A 83 17.55 -2.97 20.37
CA PRO A 83 18.99 -2.83 20.56
C PRO A 83 19.74 -3.83 19.66
N LYS A 84 20.74 -3.36 18.91
CA LYS A 84 21.57 -4.24 18.06
C LYS A 84 22.48 -5.16 18.87
N THR A 85 22.80 -4.75 20.09
CA THR A 85 23.58 -5.49 21.08
C THR A 85 22.69 -6.45 21.88
N LYS A 86 23.25 -7.58 22.32
CA LYS A 86 22.56 -8.52 23.20
C LYS A 86 22.26 -7.86 24.55
N HIS A 87 21.05 -7.35 24.71
CA HIS A 87 20.54 -6.83 25.98
C HIS A 87 19.40 -7.73 26.46
N LYS A 88 19.48 -8.15 27.72
CA LYS A 88 18.36 -8.74 28.44
C LYS A 88 17.64 -7.63 29.19
N VAL A 89 16.33 -7.56 29.02
CA VAL A 89 15.47 -6.67 29.80
C VAL A 89 14.85 -7.53 30.90
N ASP A 90 15.36 -7.37 32.13
CA ASP A 90 14.85 -8.08 33.29
C ASP A 90 13.73 -7.23 33.95
N ILE A 91 12.52 -7.80 34.01
CA ILE A 91 11.34 -7.14 34.58
C ILE A 91 10.99 -7.82 35.89
N ASP A 92 11.40 -7.23 37.00
CA ASP A 92 11.22 -7.82 38.34
C ASP A 92 9.92 -7.37 39.03
N THR A 93 9.36 -6.23 38.63
CA THR A 93 8.20 -5.61 39.30
C THR A 93 7.11 -5.21 38.31
N VAL A 94 5.86 -5.20 38.81
CA VAL A 94 4.68 -4.78 38.04
C VAL A 94 4.80 -3.33 37.58
N GLU A 95 5.43 -2.47 38.39
CA GLU A 95 5.67 -1.06 38.06
C GLU A 95 6.62 -0.91 36.85
N LYS A 96 7.71 -1.69 36.81
CA LYS A 96 8.63 -1.72 35.66
C LYS A 96 7.92 -2.19 34.38
N PHE A 97 7.03 -3.19 34.49
CA PHE A 97 6.24 -3.66 33.35
C PHE A 97 5.31 -2.56 32.80
N GLN A 98 4.59 -1.86 33.69
CA GLN A 98 3.70 -0.78 33.28
C GLN A 98 4.47 0.41 32.67
N ALA A 99 5.65 0.73 33.21
CA ALA A 99 6.51 1.78 32.68
C ALA A 99 7.01 1.44 31.26
N LEU A 100 7.46 0.21 31.03
CA LEU A 100 7.90 -0.25 29.71
C LEU A 100 6.76 -0.18 28.69
N ARG A 101 5.57 -0.65 29.04
CA ARG A 101 4.39 -0.58 28.18
C ARG A 101 4.04 0.86 27.80
N LYS A 102 4.14 1.80 28.74
CA LYS A 102 3.92 3.24 28.48
C LYS A 102 4.97 3.80 27.53
N GLN A 103 6.24 3.44 27.70
CA GLN A 103 7.33 3.87 26.81
C GLN A 103 7.13 3.35 25.39
N GLU A 104 6.76 2.07 25.23
CA GLU A 104 6.45 1.51 23.91
C GLU A 104 5.30 2.26 23.24
N GLN A 105 4.21 2.53 23.98
CA GLN A 105 3.07 3.28 23.47
C GLN A 105 3.47 4.71 23.04
N GLN A 106 4.23 5.41 23.87
CA GLN A 106 4.73 6.76 23.55
C GLN A 106 5.56 6.77 22.26
N TYR A 107 6.41 5.76 22.06
CA TYR A 107 7.24 5.66 20.87
C TYR A 107 6.40 5.51 19.59
N PHE A 108 5.32 4.72 19.64
CA PHE A 108 4.37 4.61 18.54
C PHE A 108 3.65 5.92 18.28
N ASP A 109 3.14 6.58 19.33
CA ASP A 109 2.44 7.85 19.20
C ASP A 109 3.34 8.92 18.56
N GLU A 110 4.61 9.01 18.97
CA GLU A 110 5.61 9.91 18.39
C GLU A 110 5.87 9.62 16.91
N MET A 111 5.98 8.34 16.51
CA MET A 111 6.12 7.98 15.10
C MET A 111 4.91 8.41 14.28
N VAL A 112 3.70 8.15 14.78
CA VAL A 112 2.46 8.50 14.08
C VAL A 112 2.34 10.01 13.92
N GLN A 113 2.72 10.80 14.93
CA GLN A 113 2.70 12.26 14.84
C GLN A 113 3.68 12.82 13.81
N LYS A 114 4.83 12.16 13.58
CA LYS A 114 5.77 12.54 12.52
C LYS A 114 5.21 12.30 11.11
N CYS A 115 4.27 11.37 10.95
CA CYS A 115 3.57 11.10 9.69
C CYS A 115 2.29 11.93 9.50
N LYS A 116 1.85 12.60 10.58
CA LYS A 116 1.11 13.87 10.63
C LYS A 116 0.87 14.66 9.35
#